data_AF-A0A517MYL0-F1
#
_entry.id   AF-A0A517MYL0-F1
#
_cell.length_a   1.000
_cell.length_b   1.000
_cell.length_c   1.000
_cell.angle_alpha   90.00
_cell.angle_beta   90.00
_cell.angle_gamma   90.00
#
_symmetry.space_group_name_H-M   'P 1'
#
loop_
_entity.id
_entity.type
_entity.pdbx_description
1 polymer ?
#
loop_
_entity_poly.entity_id
_entity_poly.type
_entity_poly.pdbx_seq_one_letter_code
_entity_poly.pdbx_strand_id
1 'polypeptide(L)'
;MPWVLHTEGGKTHLGLKMPESGDHGAATYSDPQGELFKLPDGEIEMRAPSDVSVMPAGLEKTLSVEDFRDLLAFLSGESNTSE
;
A
#
# COMPACT_ATOMS: atom_id res chain seq x y z
N MET A 1 -3.30 -6.18 -3.18
CA MET A 1 -4.35 -6.14 -2.15
C MET A 1 -3.72 -5.81 -0.80
N PRO A 2 -4.22 -4.79 -0.09
CA PRO A 2 -3.75 -4.43 1.25
C PRO A 2 -4.06 -5.47 2.32
N TRP A 3 -3.24 -5.48 3.36
CA TRP A 3 -3.36 -6.33 4.53
C TRP A 3 -3.50 -5.50 5.80
N VAL A 4 -4.43 -5.91 6.65
CA VAL A 4 -4.46 -5.55 8.07
C VAL A 4 -3.63 -6.58 8.83
N LEU A 5 -2.63 -6.12 9.58
CA LEU A 5 -1.69 -6.95 10.33
C LEU A 5 -1.87 -6.64 11.81
N HIS A 6 -2.26 -7.64 12.60
CA HIS A 6 -2.29 -7.54 14.06
C HIS A 6 -0.99 -8.14 14.61
N THR A 7 -0.32 -7.41 15.51
CA THR A 7 0.92 -7.85 16.14
C THR A 7 0.71 -8.20 17.60
N GLU A 8 1.61 -9.03 18.15
CA GLU A 8 1.57 -9.48 19.56
C GLU A 8 1.57 -8.31 20.57
N GLY A 9 2.09 -7.15 20.16
CA GLY A 9 2.05 -5.92 20.95
C GLY A 9 0.70 -5.20 20.96
N GLY A 10 -0.36 -5.79 20.40
CA GLY A 10 -1.68 -5.19 20.25
C GLY A 10 -1.74 -4.06 19.21
N LYS A 11 -0.70 -3.91 18.37
CA LYS A 11 -0.67 -2.90 17.31
C LYS A 11 -1.33 -3.45 16.05
N THR A 12 -2.01 -2.57 15.33
CA THR A 12 -2.59 -2.87 14.03
C THR A 12 -1.91 -2.03 12.97
N HIS A 13 -1.39 -2.69 11.93
CA HIS A 13 -0.76 -2.06 10.78
C HIS A 13 -1.61 -2.30 9.53
N LEU A 14 -1.65 -1.31 8.63
CA LEU A 14 -2.26 -1.44 7.31
C LEU A 14 -1.16 -1.26 6.27
N GLY A 15 -1.03 -2.20 5.33
CA GLY A 15 -0.04 -2.05 4.28
C GLY A 15 -0.12 -3.05 3.15
N LEU A 16 0.51 -2.68 2.03
CA LEU A 16 0.74 -3.53 0.87
C LEU A 16 2.03 -4.31 1.08
N LYS A 17 1.98 -5.64 0.96
CA LYS A 17 3.18 -6.47 1.05
C LYS A 17 4.06 -6.24 -0.17
N MET A 18 5.33 -5.91 0.06
CA MET A 18 6.30 -5.71 -1.02
C MET A 18 6.83 -7.05 -1.55
N PRO A 19 7.12 -7.17 -2.86
CA PRO A 19 7.59 -8.41 -3.47
C PRO A 19 9.04 -8.75 -3.13
N GLU A 20 9.86 -7.77 -2.73
CA GLU A 20 11.24 -8.04 -2.32
C GLU A 20 11.31 -8.59 -0.90
N SER A 21 11.97 -9.74 -0.80
CA SER A 21 12.14 -10.57 0.37
C SER A 21 12.82 -9.81 1.49
N GLY A 22 12.00 -9.29 2.39
CA GLY A 22 12.04 -9.74 3.77
C GLY A 22 13.33 -10.44 4.22
N ASP A 23 14.34 -9.65 4.57
CA ASP A 23 15.60 -10.16 5.12
C ASP A 23 15.29 -11.05 6.33
N HIS A 24 15.69 -12.33 6.27
CA HIS A 24 15.74 -13.26 7.40
C HIS A 24 14.48 -13.31 8.29
N GLY A 25 13.32 -13.66 7.73
CA GLY A 25 12.12 -13.99 8.52
C GLY A 25 11.26 -12.79 8.94
N ALA A 26 11.37 -11.68 8.20
CA ALA A 26 10.51 -10.51 8.35
C ALA A 26 9.94 -10.13 6.99
N ALA A 27 8.77 -9.50 6.94
CA ALA A 27 8.16 -9.02 5.71
C ALA A 27 8.16 -7.49 5.66
N THR A 28 8.41 -6.94 4.46
CA THR A 28 8.35 -5.50 4.20
C THR A 28 6.98 -5.14 3.63
N TYR A 29 6.42 -4.06 4.15
CA TYR A 29 5.12 -3.52 3.77
C TYR A 29 5.26 -2.02 3.46
N SER A 30 4.44 -1.53 2.54
CA SER A 30 4.24 -0.10 2.30
C SER A 30 2.90 0.33 2.87
N ASP A 31 2.87 1.36 3.69
CA ASP A 31 1.65 1.90 4.28
C ASP A 31 0.88 2.81 3.29
N PRO A 32 -0.33 3.31 3.65
CA PRO A 32 -1.09 4.22 2.78
C PRO A 32 -0.44 5.59 2.56
N GLN A 33 0.62 5.93 3.30
CA GLN A 33 1.40 7.14 3.08
C GLN A 33 2.59 6.88 2.13
N GLY A 34 2.81 5.62 1.74
CA GLY A 34 3.94 5.21 0.91
C GLY A 34 5.20 4.90 1.72
N GLU A 35 5.15 5.01 3.06
CA GLU A 35 6.29 4.71 3.92
C GLU A 35 6.47 3.20 4.06
N LEU A 36 7.73 2.78 4.07
CA LEU A 36 8.08 1.37 4.21
C LEU A 36 8.24 1.01 5.69
N PHE A 37 7.62 -0.08 6.10
CA PHE A 37 7.81 -0.67 7.41
C PHE A 37 8.09 -2.16 7.30
N LYS A 38 8.90 -2.68 8.22
CA LYS A 38 9.30 -4.08 8.27
C LYS A 38 8.73 -4.71 9.54
N LEU A 39 8.09 -5.86 9.40
CA LEU A 39 7.55 -6.63 10.52
C LEU A 39 8.15 -8.04 10.53
N PRO A 40 8.72 -8.51 11.64
CA PRO A 40 9.08 -9.91 11.81
C PRO A 40 7.84 -10.80 11.62
N ASP A 41 7.99 -11.90 10.87
CA ASP A 41 6.86 -12.81 10.62
C ASP A 41 6.34 -13.43 11.92
N GLY A 42 7.23 -13.64 12.89
CA GLY A 42 6.88 -14.15 14.23
C GLY A 42 6.11 -13.16 15.11
N GLU A 43 6.17 -11.85 14.83
CA GLU A 43 5.41 -10.85 15.60
C GLU A 43 3.98 -10.65 15.06
N ILE A 44 3.66 -11.24 13.90
CA ILE A 44 2.35 -11.08 13.26
C ILE A 44 1.42 -12.21 13.72
N GLU A 45 0.49 -11.88 14.60
CA GLU A 45 -0.53 -12.82 15.07
C GLU A 45 -1.56 -13.15 14.00
N MET A 46 -1.97 -12.14 13.21
CA MET A 46 -3.02 -12.29 12.22
C MET A 46 -2.80 -11.38 11.01
N ARG A 47 -3.07 -11.95 9.83
CA ARG A 47 -3.12 -11.23 8.54
C ARG A 47 -4.53 -11.34 7.99
N ALA A 48 -5.22 -10.21 7.83
CA ALA A 48 -6.52 -10.16 7.17
C ALA A 48 -6.44 -9.28 5.92
N PRO A 49 -7.11 -9.64 4.81
CA PRO A 49 -7.27 -8.71 3.71
C PRO A 49 -8.01 -7.47 4.21
N SER A 50 -7.54 -6.29 3.80
CA SER A 50 -8.21 -5.03 4.15
C SER A 50 -9.33 -4.73 3.15
N ASP A 51 -10.52 -4.48 3.67
CA ASP A 51 -11.65 -3.91 2.91
C ASP A 51 -11.51 -2.38 2.75
N VAL A 52 -10.54 -1.78 3.44
CA VAL A 52 -10.23 -0.34 3.37
C VAL A 52 -9.23 -0.10 2.24
N SER A 53 -9.54 0.88 1.38
CA SER A 53 -8.67 1.31 0.28
C SER A 53 -7.37 1.92 0.81
N VAL A 54 -6.25 1.58 0.17
CA VAL A 54 -4.91 2.17 0.44
C VAL A 54 -4.78 3.55 -0.18
N MET A 55 -5.73 3.98 -1.02
CA MET A 55 -5.69 5.32 -1.59
C MET A 55 -5.56 6.35 -0.47
N PRO A 56 -4.52 7.20 -0.49
CA PRO A 56 -4.36 8.25 0.51
C PRO A 56 -5.61 9.13 0.53
N ALA A 57 -6.17 9.35 1.72
CA ALA A 57 -7.27 10.28 1.85
C ALA A 57 -6.81 11.69 1.46
N GLY A 58 -7.54 12.35 0.55
CA GLY A 58 -7.17 13.68 0.09
C GLY A 58 -6.15 13.72 -1.04
N LEU A 59 -5.82 12.59 -1.67
CA LEU A 59 -4.98 12.57 -2.89
C LEU A 59 -5.56 13.49 -3.98
N GLU A 60 -6.88 13.59 -4.07
CA GLU A 60 -7.58 14.51 -4.98
C GLU A 60 -7.31 15.99 -4.70
N LYS A 61 -6.81 16.32 -3.49
CA LYS A 61 -6.48 17.70 -3.08
C LYS A 61 -5.02 18.05 -3.31
N THR A 62 -4.16 17.04 -3.47
CA THR A 62 -2.71 17.23 -3.68
C THR A 62 -2.33 17.17 -5.16
N LEU A 63 -3.17 16.57 -6.00
CA LEU A 63 -2.96 16.50 -7.44
C LEU A 63 -3.49 17.75 -8.14
N SER A 64 -2.78 18.23 -9.15
CA SER A 64 -3.35 19.21 -10.08
C SER A 64 -4.44 18.55 -10.93
N VAL A 65 -5.28 19.37 -11.57
CA VAL A 65 -6.32 18.86 -12.49
C VAL A 65 -5.69 18.06 -13.65
N GLU A 66 -4.49 18.42 -14.07
CA GLU A 66 -3.73 17.71 -15.10
C GLU A 66 -3.24 16.36 -14.57
N ASP A 67 -2.57 16.34 -13.42
CA ASP A 67 -2.09 15.09 -12.81
C ASP A 67 -3.24 14.12 -12.51
N PHE A 68 -4.41 14.64 -12.11
CA PHE A 68 -5.58 13.81 -11.87
C PHE A 68 -6.13 13.21 -13.16
N ARG A 69 -6.14 13.97 -14.27
CA ARG A 69 -6.55 13.45 -15.58
C ARG A 69 -5.59 12.37 -16.07
N ASP A 70 -4.30 12.58 -15.90
CA ASP A 70 -3.27 11.62 -16.31
C ASP A 70 -3.33 10.34 -15.48
N LEU A 71 -3.58 10.46 -14.17
CA LEU A 71 -3.83 9.31 -13.30
C LEU A 71 -5.08 8.53 -13.73
N LEU A 72 -6.17 9.22 -14.08
CA LEU A 72 -7.38 8.59 -14.59
C LEU A 72 -7.15 7.86 -15.91
N ALA A 73 -6.39 8.46 -16.83
CA ALA A 73 -6.00 7.83 -18.10
C ALA A 73 -5.12 6.58 -17.89
N PHE A 74 -4.18 6.65 -16.94
CA PHE A 74 -3.36 5.50 -16.56
C PHE A 74 -4.20 4.35 -15.99
N LEU A 75 -5.14 4.66 -15.10
CA LEU A 75 -5.99 3.66 -14.44
C LEU A 75 -7.10 3.10 -15.35
N SER A 76 -7.60 3.88 -16.31
CA SER A 76 -8.60 3.41 -17.29
C SER A 76 -8.02 2.43 -18.32
N GLY A 77 -6.69 2.23 -18.32
CA GLY A 77 -6.01 1.41 -19.32
C GLY A 77 -5.95 2.08 -20.70
N GLU A 78 -6.33 3.36 -20.80
CA GLU A 78 -5.98 4.20 -21.94
C GLU A 78 -4.52 4.59 -21.81
N SER A 79 -3.64 3.61 -22.01
CA SER A 79 -2.25 3.85 -22.35
C SER A 79 -2.26 4.68 -23.63
N ASN A 80 -2.19 6.00 -23.51
CA ASN A 80 -1.81 6.86 -24.62
C ASN A 80 -0.33 6.59 -24.88
N THR A 81 -0.08 5.51 -25.61
CA THR A 81 1.23 5.19 -26.18
C THR A 81 1.53 6.28 -27.21
N SER A 82 2.25 7.30 -26.78
CA SER A 82 2.92 8.31 -27.60
C SER A 82 4.16 8.65 -26.76
N GLU A 83 5.40 8.35 -27.11
CA GLU A 83 6.09 7.94 -28.34
C GLU A 83 7.22 6.96 -27.98
#